data_AF-A0A7W9X6U5-F1
#
_entry.id   AF-A0A7W9X6U5-F1
#
_cell.length_a   1.000
_cell.length_b   1.000
_cell.length_c   1.000
_cell.angle_alpha   90.00
_cell.angle_beta   90.00
_cell.angle_gamma   90.00
#
_symmetry.space_group_name_H-M   'P 1'
#
loop_
_entity.id
_entity.type
_entity.pdbx_description
1 polymer ?
#
loop_
_entity_poly.entity_id
_entity_poly.type
_entity_poly.pdbx_seq_one_letter_code
_entity_poly.pdbx_strand_id
1 'polypeptide(L)'
;MFKKILPIAAAGLMLAGCADNKAQEKALLDSVIKVHDKVMMDDGVVMKNKMLLKGIASKDSAAAVKDSADFYSKLLGDADDSMMTWMNKFNPDSTGKSHNEAMDYLHKQKEQITKISLQLDSAITASNNYIKKAK
;
A
#
# COMPACT_ATOMS: atom_id res chain seq x y z
N MET A 1 -52.70 23.17 48.80
CA MET A 1 -52.75 22.69 47.41
C MET A 1 -51.30 22.66 46.90
N PHE A 2 -50.69 21.47 46.82
CA PHE A 2 -50.23 20.78 45.58
C PHE A 2 -49.19 21.60 44.77
N LYS A 3 -47.93 21.20 44.55
CA LYS A 3 -47.33 19.92 44.09
C LYS A 3 -45.85 19.91 44.53
N LYS A 4 -45.24 18.86 45.12
CA LYS A 4 -44.87 17.51 44.63
C LYS A 4 -43.91 17.44 43.40
N ILE A 5 -42.64 17.15 43.73
CA ILE A 5 -41.72 16.08 43.25
C ILE A 5 -41.13 16.09 41.79
N LEU A 6 -39.78 15.97 41.74
CA LEU A 6 -38.86 15.15 40.88
C LEU A 6 -38.32 15.74 39.52
N PRO A 7 -37.21 15.18 38.93
CA PRO A 7 -35.94 15.88 38.62
C PRO A 7 -35.25 15.32 37.33
N ILE A 8 -35.48 15.83 36.12
CA ILE A 8 -35.17 14.99 34.94
C ILE A 8 -33.93 15.47 34.15
N ALA A 9 -32.87 14.68 34.35
CA ALA A 9 -31.92 14.17 33.36
C ALA A 9 -31.11 15.18 32.51
N ALA A 10 -29.91 15.51 33.00
CA ALA A 10 -28.76 15.79 32.14
C ALA A 10 -28.05 14.46 31.82
N ALA A 11 -28.59 13.70 30.87
CA ALA A 11 -27.94 12.51 30.31
C ALA A 11 -28.02 12.60 28.79
N GLY A 12 -26.99 13.17 28.17
CA GLY A 12 -27.00 13.37 26.71
C GLY A 12 -25.77 14.05 26.15
N LEU A 13 -24.56 13.65 26.57
CA LEU A 13 -23.30 14.10 25.96
C LEU A 13 -22.25 12.97 26.03
N MET A 14 -22.46 11.86 25.32
CA MET A 14 -21.41 10.84 25.15
C MET A 14 -21.28 10.26 23.73
N LEU A 15 -22.09 10.70 22.75
CA LEU A 15 -22.10 10.08 21.42
C LEU A 15 -21.20 10.77 20.37
N ALA A 16 -20.59 11.92 20.68
CA ALA A 16 -19.78 12.65 19.70
C ALA A 16 -18.42 11.99 19.40
N GLY A 17 -17.79 11.32 20.37
CA GLY A 17 -16.46 10.71 20.18
C GLY A 17 -16.44 9.48 19.26
N CYS A 18 -17.52 8.68 19.25
CA CYS A 18 -17.56 7.47 18.42
C CYS A 18 -17.69 7.77 16.92
N ALA A 19 -18.37 8.86 16.55
CA ALA A 19 -18.49 9.26 15.15
C ALA A 19 -17.15 9.76 14.59
N ASP A 20 -16.43 10.54 15.39
CA ASP A 20 -15.12 11.08 15.03
C ASP A 20 -14.05 9.99 14.86
N ASN A 21 -14.01 9.02 15.79
CA ASN A 21 -13.08 7.88 15.72
C ASN A 21 -13.23 7.08 14.41
N LYS A 22 -14.47 6.77 14.01
CA LYS A 22 -14.74 6.03 12.76
C LYS A 22 -14.34 6.83 11.52
N ALA A 23 -14.53 8.15 11.54
CA ALA A 23 -14.13 9.02 10.45
C ALA A 23 -12.60 9.06 10.30
N GLN A 24 -11.88 9.16 11.42
CA GLN A 24 -10.41 9.12 11.45
C GLN A 24 -9.85 7.78 10.94
N GLU A 25 -10.39 6.65 11.42
CA GLU A 25 -10.02 5.31 10.95
C GLU A 25 -10.23 5.17 9.45
N LYS A 26 -11.39 5.60 8.95
CA LYS A 26 -11.69 5.58 7.51
C LYS A 26 -10.70 6.43 6.71
N ALA A 27 -10.41 7.65 7.15
CA ALA A 27 -9.50 8.55 6.44
C ALA A 27 -8.07 7.97 6.34
N LEU A 28 -7.63 7.29 7.41
CA LEU A 28 -6.34 6.61 7.41
C LEU A 28 -6.35 5.37 6.51
N LEU A 29 -7.42 4.56 6.54
CA LEU A 29 -7.60 3.43 5.63
C LEU A 29 -7.60 3.89 4.16
N ASP A 30 -8.37 4.93 3.82
CA ASP A 30 -8.41 5.51 2.47
C ASP A 30 -7.00 5.96 2.02
N SER A 31 -6.19 6.48 2.95
CA SER A 31 -4.80 6.84 2.68
C SER A 31 -3.91 5.62 2.38
N VAL A 32 -4.13 4.49 3.06
CA VAL A 32 -3.43 3.22 2.78
C VAL A 32 -3.82 2.72 1.39
N ILE A 33 -5.13 2.66 1.12
CA ILE A 33 -5.67 2.18 -0.16
C ILE A 33 -5.21 3.04 -1.33
N LYS A 34 -5.11 4.36 -1.16
CA LYS A 34 -4.58 5.25 -2.20
C LYS A 34 -3.15 4.87 -2.64
N VAL A 35 -2.30 4.46 -1.70
CA VAL A 35 -0.93 4.01 -2.04
C VAL A 35 -0.97 2.62 -2.67
N HIS A 36 -1.81 1.70 -2.16
CA HIS A 36 -2.06 0.42 -2.80
C HIS A 36 -2.47 0.59 -4.27
N ASP A 37 -3.44 1.45 -4.56
CA ASP A 37 -3.94 1.65 -5.93
C ASP A 37 -2.87 2.21 -6.85
N LYS A 38 -1.99 3.09 -6.34
CA LYS A 38 -0.80 3.53 -7.09
C LYS A 38 0.10 2.35 -7.45
N VAL A 39 0.44 1.52 -6.47
CA VAL A 39 1.30 0.34 -6.69
C VAL A 39 0.67 -0.63 -7.69
N MET A 40 -0.66 -0.83 -7.63
CA MET A 40 -1.38 -1.67 -8.59
C MET A 40 -1.38 -1.09 -10.01
N MET A 41 -1.41 0.24 -10.18
CA MET A 41 -1.24 0.87 -11.49
C MET A 41 0.18 0.69 -12.03
N ASP A 42 1.18 0.75 -11.14
CA ASP A 42 2.59 0.58 -11.50
C ASP A 42 2.92 -0.85 -11.95
N ASP A 43 2.15 -1.87 -11.53
CA ASP A 43 2.31 -3.26 -11.99
C ASP A 43 2.26 -3.41 -13.53
N GLY A 44 1.43 -2.62 -14.21
CA GLY A 44 1.41 -2.59 -15.68
C GLY A 44 2.77 -2.15 -16.28
N VAL A 45 3.47 -1.24 -15.62
CA VAL A 45 4.82 -0.80 -16.00
C VAL A 45 5.86 -1.88 -15.69
N VAL A 46 5.73 -2.55 -14.54
CA VAL A 46 6.59 -3.68 -14.13
C VAL A 46 6.54 -4.78 -15.19
N MET A 47 5.33 -5.21 -15.57
CA MET A 47 5.15 -6.27 -16.57
C MET A 47 5.71 -5.88 -17.93
N LYS A 48 5.45 -4.63 -18.37
CA LYS A 48 6.04 -4.10 -19.61
C LYS A 48 7.57 -4.13 -19.57
N ASN A 49 8.18 -3.70 -18.47
CA ASN A 49 9.64 -3.67 -18.35
C ASN A 49 10.22 -5.08 -18.32
N LYS A 50 9.62 -6.02 -17.59
CA LYS A 50 10.02 -7.44 -17.61
C LYS A 50 9.97 -8.03 -19.02
N MET A 51 8.95 -7.70 -19.81
CA MET A 51 8.86 -8.13 -21.22
C MET A 51 10.00 -7.56 -22.08
N LEU A 52 10.30 -6.26 -21.94
CA LEU A 52 11.39 -5.61 -22.67
C LEU A 52 12.75 -6.18 -22.27
N LEU A 53 12.99 -6.38 -20.98
CA LEU A 53 14.22 -7.00 -20.46
C LEU A 53 14.40 -8.42 -20.98
N LYS A 54 13.33 -9.21 -21.06
CA LYS A 54 13.36 -10.54 -21.69
C LYS A 54 13.75 -10.47 -23.17
N GLY A 55 13.30 -9.45 -23.90
CA GLY A 55 13.71 -9.20 -25.28
C GLY A 55 15.20 -8.83 -25.40
N ILE A 56 15.70 -8.00 -24.48
CA ILE A 56 17.13 -7.64 -24.38
C ILE A 56 17.98 -8.85 -23.99
N ALA A 57 17.47 -9.76 -23.18
CA ALA A 57 18.13 -11.01 -22.76
C ALA A 57 17.98 -12.15 -23.78
N SER A 58 17.91 -11.84 -25.08
CA SER A 58 17.73 -12.85 -26.13
C SER A 58 18.91 -13.82 -26.20
N LYS A 59 18.72 -14.96 -26.87
CA LYS A 59 19.77 -16.01 -26.98
C LYS A 59 21.06 -15.52 -27.64
N ASP A 60 20.97 -14.51 -28.51
CA ASP A 60 22.10 -13.96 -29.25
C ASP A 60 22.81 -12.83 -28.50
N SER A 61 22.32 -12.46 -27.32
CA SER A 61 22.88 -11.38 -26.52
C SER A 61 24.15 -11.81 -25.80
N ALA A 62 25.11 -10.89 -25.67
CA ALA A 62 26.31 -11.12 -24.88
C ALA A 62 25.95 -11.44 -23.41
N ALA A 63 26.72 -12.31 -22.75
CA ALA A 63 26.45 -12.76 -21.39
C ALA A 63 26.23 -11.58 -20.41
N ALA A 64 27.06 -10.54 -20.48
CA ALA A 64 26.94 -9.35 -19.62
C ALA A 64 25.61 -8.58 -19.83
N VAL A 65 25.06 -8.57 -21.05
CA VAL A 65 23.76 -7.96 -21.36
C VAL A 65 22.63 -8.79 -20.74
N LYS A 66 22.74 -10.12 -20.83
CA LYS A 66 21.80 -11.04 -20.22
C LYS A 66 21.79 -10.91 -18.70
N ASP A 67 22.96 -10.93 -18.06
CA ASP A 67 23.09 -10.79 -16.60
C ASP A 67 22.51 -9.48 -16.09
N SER A 68 22.77 -8.38 -16.82
CA SER A 68 22.21 -7.07 -16.48
C SER A 68 20.69 -7.06 -16.64
N ALA A 69 20.15 -7.62 -17.72
CA ALA A 69 18.71 -7.70 -17.94
C ALA A 69 18.01 -8.57 -16.88
N ASP A 70 18.60 -9.71 -16.53
CA ASP A 70 18.11 -10.61 -15.48
C ASP A 70 18.14 -9.93 -14.11
N PHE A 71 19.19 -9.14 -13.80
CA PHE A 71 19.25 -8.35 -12.58
C PHE A 71 18.09 -7.36 -12.45
N TYR A 72 17.80 -6.55 -13.48
CA TYR A 72 16.68 -5.61 -13.42
C TYR A 72 15.32 -6.32 -13.42
N SER A 73 15.21 -7.46 -14.09
CA SER A 73 13.99 -8.28 -14.07
C SER A 73 13.72 -8.84 -12.67
N LYS A 74 14.78 -9.30 -11.99
CA LYS A 74 14.69 -9.74 -10.59
C LYS A 74 14.34 -8.59 -9.66
N LEU A 75 14.96 -7.41 -9.82
CA LEU A 75 14.67 -6.24 -8.99
C LEU A 75 13.19 -5.84 -9.07
N LEU A 76 12.61 -5.89 -10.26
CA LEU A 76 11.17 -5.68 -10.49
C LEU A 76 10.32 -6.77 -9.82
N GLY A 77 10.71 -8.04 -9.95
CA GLY A 77 10.04 -9.18 -9.30
C GLY A 77 10.05 -9.09 -7.77
N ASP A 78 11.18 -8.77 -7.15
CA ASP A 78 11.29 -8.67 -5.70
C ASP A 78 10.37 -7.57 -5.12
N ALA A 79 10.19 -6.47 -5.86
CA ALA A 79 9.30 -5.37 -5.46
C ALA A 79 7.82 -5.75 -5.60
N ASP A 80 7.45 -6.44 -6.68
CA ASP A 80 6.11 -6.99 -6.90
C ASP A 80 5.75 -8.07 -5.86
N ASP A 81 6.67 -8.99 -5.57
CA ASP A 81 6.49 -10.02 -4.52
C ASP A 81 6.27 -9.41 -3.12
N SER A 82 6.90 -8.26 -2.86
CA SER A 82 6.69 -7.51 -1.61
C SER A 82 5.27 -6.97 -1.52
N MET A 83 4.70 -6.47 -2.62
CA MET A 83 3.31 -6.06 -2.70
C MET A 83 2.35 -7.24 -2.49
N MET A 84 2.59 -8.35 -3.19
CA MET A 84 1.79 -9.57 -3.03
C MET A 84 1.83 -10.11 -1.60
N THR A 85 3.01 -10.11 -0.98
CA THR A 85 3.17 -10.52 0.43
C THR A 85 2.40 -9.61 1.37
N TRP A 86 2.42 -8.30 1.12
CA TRP A 86 1.67 -7.32 1.91
C TRP A 86 0.16 -7.51 1.73
N MET A 87 -0.34 -7.63 0.49
CA MET A 87 -1.76 -7.84 0.21
C MET A 87 -2.33 -9.10 0.89
N ASN A 88 -1.56 -10.19 0.91
CA ASN A 88 -1.98 -11.42 1.59
C ASN A 88 -2.10 -11.30 3.11
N LYS A 89 -1.47 -10.29 3.71
CA LYS A 89 -1.45 -10.05 5.17
C LYS A 89 -2.30 -8.85 5.58
N PHE A 90 -2.63 -7.97 4.64
CA PHE A 90 -3.42 -6.79 4.89
C PHE A 90 -4.87 -7.18 5.21
N ASN A 91 -5.39 -6.68 6.32
CA ASN A 91 -6.77 -6.87 6.73
C ASN A 91 -7.40 -5.49 7.00
N PRO A 92 -8.30 -5.01 6.12
CA PRO A 92 -8.97 -3.73 6.31
C PRO A 92 -10.04 -3.79 7.43
N ASP A 93 -10.45 -4.98 7.86
CA ASP A 93 -11.44 -5.14 8.91
C ASP A 93 -10.84 -4.88 10.30
N SER A 94 -11.41 -3.90 10.99
CA SER A 94 -11.06 -3.53 12.37
C SER A 94 -12.15 -3.90 13.37
N THR A 95 -13.12 -4.73 12.96
CA THR A 95 -14.19 -5.22 13.85
C THR A 95 -13.59 -5.89 15.08
N GLY A 96 -14.06 -5.48 16.26
CA GLY A 96 -13.57 -6.00 17.54
C GLY A 96 -12.28 -5.35 18.07
N LYS A 97 -11.66 -4.43 17.32
CA LYS A 97 -10.51 -3.63 17.80
C LYS A 97 -10.99 -2.33 18.42
N SER A 98 -10.25 -1.82 19.41
CA SER A 98 -10.39 -0.44 19.87
C SER A 98 -9.90 0.55 18.81
N HIS A 99 -10.34 1.80 18.92
CA HIS A 99 -9.92 2.88 18.02
C HIS A 99 -8.38 2.99 17.93
N ASN A 100 -7.70 3.00 19.08
CA ASN A 100 -6.24 3.12 19.11
C ASN A 100 -5.55 1.92 18.44
N GLU A 101 -6.04 0.69 18.65
CA GLU A 101 -5.51 -0.50 17.98
C GLU A 101 -5.72 -0.47 16.46
N ALA A 102 -6.88 0.02 16.01
CA ALA A 102 -7.17 0.22 14.59
C ALA A 102 -6.22 1.26 13.97
N MET A 103 -6.06 2.42 14.63
CA MET A 103 -5.17 3.49 14.17
C MET A 103 -3.70 3.04 14.12
N ASP A 104 -3.20 2.39 15.17
CA ASP A 104 -1.82 1.87 15.21
C ASP A 104 -1.55 0.85 14.12
N TYR A 105 -2.51 -0.05 13.87
CA TYR A 105 -2.42 -1.01 12.78
C TYR A 105 -2.35 -0.32 11.43
N LEU A 106 -3.29 0.59 11.14
CA LEU A 106 -3.37 1.29 9.86
C LEU A 106 -2.14 2.19 9.61
N HIS A 107 -1.56 2.80 10.65
CA HIS A 107 -0.31 3.54 10.54
C HIS A 107 0.86 2.64 10.11
N LYS A 108 0.99 1.46 10.72
CA LYS A 108 2.00 0.46 10.32
C LYS A 108 1.78 -0.01 8.89
N GLN A 109 0.53 -0.26 8.50
CA GLN A 109 0.19 -0.65 7.12
C GLN A 109 0.54 0.46 6.13
N LYS A 110 0.28 1.73 6.48
CA LYS A 110 0.63 2.90 5.67
C LYS A 110 2.14 3.01 5.45
N GLU A 111 2.93 2.81 6.50
CA GLU A 111 4.40 2.81 6.40
C GLU A 111 4.88 1.68 5.48
N GLN A 112 4.36 0.47 5.66
CA GLN A 112 4.72 -0.71 4.85
C GLN A 112 4.41 -0.49 3.37
N ILE A 113 3.18 -0.08 3.03
CA ILE A 113 2.78 0.12 1.63
C ILE A 113 3.54 1.30 0.98
N THR A 114 3.88 2.33 1.76
CA THR A 114 4.70 3.46 1.27
C THR A 114 6.11 3.00 0.93
N LYS A 115 6.71 2.14 1.76
CA LYS A 115 8.02 1.55 1.49
C LYS A 115 7.99 0.70 0.22
N ILE A 116 6.95 -0.12 0.05
CA ILE A 116 6.76 -0.93 -1.17
C ILE A 116 6.64 -0.03 -2.40
N SER A 117 5.85 1.05 -2.34
CA SER A 117 5.77 2.02 -3.45
C SER A 117 7.14 2.57 -3.81
N LEU A 118 7.94 3.00 -2.83
CA LEU A 118 9.28 3.54 -3.09
C LEU A 118 10.24 2.50 -3.71
N GLN A 119 10.16 1.25 -3.25
CA GLN A 119 10.94 0.14 -3.83
C GLN A 119 10.55 -0.10 -5.28
N LEU A 120 9.25 -0.09 -5.59
CA LEU A 120 8.74 -0.28 -6.94
C LEU A 120 9.12 0.89 -7.86
N ASP A 121 8.95 2.13 -7.41
CA ASP A 121 9.34 3.35 -8.14
C ASP A 121 10.84 3.32 -8.50
N SER A 122 11.68 2.88 -7.57
CA SER A 122 13.12 2.72 -7.78
C SER A 122 13.43 1.61 -8.80
N ALA A 123 12.79 0.45 -8.69
CA ALA A 123 12.96 -0.66 -9.61
C ALA A 123 12.52 -0.31 -11.05
N ILE A 124 11.39 0.40 -11.18
CA ILE A 124 10.88 0.91 -12.46
C ILE A 124 11.86 1.91 -13.06
N THR A 125 12.35 2.87 -12.26
CA THR A 125 13.30 3.88 -12.73
C THR A 125 14.62 3.23 -13.20
N ALA A 126 15.15 2.31 -12.41
CA ALA A 126 16.40 1.60 -12.72
C ALA A 126 16.27 0.76 -13.99
N SER A 127 15.19 -0.02 -14.12
CA SER A 127 14.92 -0.83 -15.31
C SER A 127 14.67 0.03 -16.56
N ASN A 128 13.92 1.13 -16.45
CA ASN A 128 13.72 2.09 -17.56
C ASN A 128 15.06 2.67 -18.05
N ASN A 129 15.93 3.06 -17.12
CA ASN A 129 17.25 3.60 -17.45
C ASN A 129 18.13 2.58 -18.17
N TYR A 130 18.09 1.31 -17.75
CA TYR A 130 18.80 0.24 -18.44
C TYR A 130 18.21 -0.05 -19.82
N ILE A 131 16.89 -0.22 -19.92
CA ILE A 131 16.18 -0.46 -21.20
C ILE A 131 16.51 0.65 -22.20
N LYS A 132 16.57 1.91 -21.77
CA LYS A 132 16.92 3.03 -22.65
C LYS A 132 18.36 2.97 -23.17
N LYS A 133 19.31 2.46 -22.37
CA LYS A 133 20.73 2.32 -22.75
C LYS A 133 21.00 1.09 -23.60
N ALA A 134 20.18 0.05 -23.47
CA ALA A 134 20.30 -1.22 -24.17
C ALA A 134 19.59 -1.23 -25.54
N LYS A 135 18.80 -0.18 -25.84
CA LYS A 135 18.28 0.12 -27.18
C LYS A 135 19.29 0.96 -27.95
#